data_AF-A0A6G1A9T2-F1
#
_entry.id   AF-A0A6G1A9T2-F1
#
_cell.length_a   1.000
_cell.length_b   1.000
_cell.length_c   1.000
_cell.angle_alpha   90.00
_cell.angle_beta   90.00
_cell.angle_gamma   90.00
#
_symmetry.space_group_name_H-M   'P 1'
#
loop_
_entity.id
_entity.type
_entity.pdbx_description
1 polymer ?
#
loop_
_entity_poly.entity_id
_entity_poly.type
_entity_poly.pdbx_seq_one_letter_code
_entity_poly.pdbx_strand_id
1 'polypeptide(L)'
;VKLVLLGLIMCVSLAGNAILSLLVLKERALHKAPYYFLLDLCLADGIRSAVCFPFVLASVRHGSSWTFSALSCKIVAFMAVLFCFHAAFMLFCISVTRYMAIAHHRFYAKRMTLWTCAAVICMAWTLSVAMAFPPV
;
A
#
# COMPACT_ATOMS: atom_id res chain seq x y z
N VAL A 1 -9.85 18.05 17.97
CA VAL A 1 -10.29 17.72 16.60
C VAL A 1 -9.28 16.87 15.84
N LYS A 2 -8.02 17.31 15.63
CA LYS A 2 -6.98 16.56 14.88
C LYS A 2 -6.80 15.09 15.35
N LEU A 3 -6.70 14.89 16.66
CA LEU A 3 -6.53 13.57 17.29
C LEU A 3 -7.69 12.60 17.00
N VAL A 4 -8.93 13.10 17.09
CA VAL A 4 -10.14 12.31 16.84
C VAL A 4 -10.21 11.91 15.37
N LEU A 5 -9.90 12.84 14.45
CA LEU A 5 -9.88 12.58 13.02
C LEU A 5 -8.82 11.55 12.63
N LEU A 6 -7.58 11.70 13.12
CA LEU A 6 -6.50 10.74 12.86
C LEU A 6 -6.82 9.34 13.42
N GLY A 7 -7.40 9.28 14.63
CA GLY A 7 -7.87 8.02 15.20
C GLY A 7 -8.95 7.36 14.35
N LEU A 8 -9.93 8.13 13.87
CA LEU A 8 -10.98 7.64 12.96
C LEU A 8 -10.39 7.11 11.65
N ILE A 9 -9.49 7.87 11.01
CA ILE A 9 -8.81 7.47 9.78
C ILE A 9 -8.07 6.16 9.99
N MET A 10 -7.31 6.04 11.09
CA MET A 10 -6.56 4.82 11.41
C MET A 10 -7.49 3.60 11.58
N CYS A 11 -8.59 3.73 12.34
CA CYS A 11 -9.54 2.65 12.53
C CYS A 11 -10.22 2.23 11.22
N VAL A 12 -10.68 3.21 10.43
CA VAL A 12 -11.36 2.95 9.15
C VAL A 12 -10.40 2.33 8.14
N SER A 13 -9.17 2.84 8.03
CA SER A 13 -8.16 2.28 7.15
C SER A 13 -7.80 0.86 7.55
N LEU A 14 -7.58 0.58 8.84
CA LEU A 14 -7.23 -0.78 9.28
C LEU A 14 -8.38 -1.77 9.04
N ALA A 15 -9.61 -1.41 9.45
CA ALA A 15 -10.78 -2.25 9.28
C ALA A 15 -11.10 -2.48 7.79
N GLY A 16 -11.09 -1.42 6.98
CA GLY A 16 -11.40 -1.51 5.55
C GLY A 16 -10.40 -2.39 4.78
N ASN A 17 -9.10 -2.18 4.99
CA ASN A 17 -8.08 -2.97 4.33
C ASN A 17 -8.07 -4.43 4.82
N ALA A 18 -8.35 -4.68 6.10
CA ALA A 18 -8.48 -6.04 6.64
C ALA A 18 -9.68 -6.77 6.04
N ILE A 19 -10.87 -6.13 6.01
CA ILE A 19 -12.09 -6.70 5.41
C ILE A 19 -11.87 -7.02 3.94
N LEU A 20 -11.28 -6.09 3.17
CA LEU A 20 -11.04 -6.30 1.75
C LEU A 20 -10.04 -7.43 1.50
N SER A 21 -8.97 -7.50 2.29
CA SER A 21 -7.99 -8.60 2.22
C SER A 21 -8.65 -9.95 2.51
N LEU A 22 -9.47 -10.03 3.56
CA LEU A 22 -10.19 -11.25 3.93
C LEU A 22 -11.19 -11.68 2.85
N LEU A 23 -11.91 -10.73 2.25
CA LEU A 23 -12.85 -11.00 1.16
C LEU A 23 -12.14 -11.61 -0.05
N VAL A 24 -11.00 -11.04 -0.45
CA VAL A 24 -10.19 -11.54 -1.58
C VAL A 24 -9.66 -12.94 -1.30
N LEU A 25 -9.22 -13.22 -0.07
CA LEU A 25 -8.70 -14.54 0.32
C LEU A 25 -9.80 -15.60 0.41
N LYS A 26 -11.02 -15.22 0.82
CA LYS A 26 -12.15 -16.14 1.00
C LYS A 26 -12.78 -16.52 -0.34
N GLU A 27 -12.96 -15.55 -1.24
CA GLU A 27 -13.66 -15.77 -2.49
C GLU A 27 -12.73 -16.32 -3.57
N ARG A 28 -12.75 -17.65 -3.77
CA ARG A 28 -11.96 -18.33 -4.80
C ARG A 28 -12.22 -17.80 -6.22
N ALA A 29 -13.43 -17.31 -6.50
CA ALA A 29 -13.79 -16.71 -7.78
C ALA A 29 -12.99 -15.44 -8.09
N LEU A 30 -12.48 -14.77 -7.04
CA LEU A 30 -11.63 -13.58 -7.11
C LEU A 30 -10.13 -13.93 -7.22
N HIS A 31 -9.69 -15.19 -7.34
CA HIS A 31 -8.27 -15.49 -7.60
C HIS A 31 -7.89 -15.25 -9.06
N LYS A 32 -7.86 -13.97 -9.45
CA LYS A 32 -7.34 -13.48 -10.74
C LYS A 32 -6.21 -12.49 -10.48
N ALA A 33 -5.35 -12.31 -11.47
CA ALA A 33 -4.23 -11.36 -11.45
C ALA A 33 -4.50 -9.99 -10.78
N PRO A 34 -5.60 -9.27 -11.07
CA PRO A 34 -5.87 -7.97 -10.45
C PRO A 34 -6.10 -8.04 -8.93
N TYR A 35 -6.57 -9.17 -8.41
CA TYR A 35 -6.84 -9.32 -6.98
C TYR A 35 -5.57 -9.56 -6.16
N TYR A 36 -4.50 -10.11 -6.76
CA TYR A 36 -3.18 -10.14 -6.11
C TYR A 36 -2.61 -8.73 -5.94
N PHE A 37 -2.82 -7.85 -6.93
CA PHE A 37 -2.42 -6.45 -6.79
C PHE A 37 -3.25 -5.70 -5.75
N LEU A 38 -4.56 -5.96 -5.72
CA LEU A 38 -5.43 -5.41 -4.69
C LEU A 38 -5.02 -5.89 -3.29
N LEU A 39 -4.67 -7.17 -3.15
CA LEU A 39 -4.23 -7.74 -1.89
C LEU A 39 -2.92 -7.09 -1.39
N ASP A 40 -1.91 -6.95 -2.27
CA ASP A 40 -0.65 -6.28 -1.91
C ASP A 40 -0.88 -4.81 -1.51
N LEU A 41 -1.75 -4.09 -2.23
CA LEU A 41 -2.14 -2.73 -1.87
C LEU A 41 -2.79 -2.67 -0.47
N CYS A 42 -3.75 -3.56 -0.18
CA CYS A 42 -4.40 -3.61 1.13
C CYS A 42 -3.44 -3.96 2.26
N LEU A 43 -2.50 -4.89 2.02
CA LEU A 43 -1.48 -5.26 2.99
C LEU A 43 -0.53 -4.09 3.27
N ALA A 44 -0.07 -3.40 2.23
CA ALA A 44 0.76 -2.21 2.35
C ALA A 44 0.03 -1.08 3.12
N ASP A 45 -1.25 -0.87 2.81
CA ASP A 45 -2.10 0.09 3.50
C ASP A 45 -2.33 -0.26 4.98
N GLY A 46 -2.57 -1.55 5.26
CA GLY A 46 -2.71 -2.07 6.60
C GLY A 46 -1.43 -1.88 7.42
N ILE A 47 -0.26 -2.21 6.85
CA ILE A 47 1.04 -2.01 7.50
C ILE A 47 1.28 -0.53 7.77
N ARG A 48 1.04 0.36 6.79
CA ARG A 48 1.16 1.81 6.99
C ARG A 48 0.25 2.31 8.11
N SER A 49 -0.99 1.85 8.14
CA SER A 49 -1.99 2.26 9.14
C SER A 49 -1.65 1.72 10.54
N ALA A 50 -1.08 0.53 10.63
CA ALA A 50 -0.69 -0.10 11.89
C ALA A 50 0.65 0.44 12.45
N VAL A 51 1.57 0.84 11.57
CA VAL A 51 2.92 1.29 11.96
C VAL A 51 3.03 2.81 11.95
N CYS A 52 2.77 3.47 10.82
CA CYS A 52 3.05 4.90 10.66
C CYS A 52 2.04 5.78 11.39
N PHE A 53 0.74 5.47 11.32
CA PHE A 53 -0.30 6.33 11.89
C PHE A 53 -0.23 6.46 13.43
N PRO A 54 0.11 5.41 14.21
CA PRO A 54 0.34 5.55 15.65
C PRO A 54 1.48 6.51 16.01
N PHE A 55 2.60 6.49 15.28
CA PHE A 55 3.70 7.43 15.52
C PHE A 55 3.29 8.87 15.21
N VAL A 56 2.56 9.08 14.11
CA VAL A 56 2.01 10.40 13.76
C VAL A 56 1.01 10.87 14.83
N LEU A 57 0.13 9.99 15.29
CA LEU A 57 -0.84 10.28 16.34
C LEU A 57 -0.15 10.66 17.66
N ALA A 58 0.90 9.93 18.05
CA ALA A 58 1.69 10.21 19.24
C ALA A 58 2.45 11.55 19.14
N SER A 59 2.99 11.89 17.96
CA SER A 59 3.59 13.20 17.71
C SER A 59 2.57 14.34 17.85
N VAL A 60 1.38 14.18 17.27
CA VAL A 60 0.30 15.18 17.37
C VAL A 60 -0.23 15.30 18.81
N ARG A 61 -0.27 14.22 19.59
CA ARG A 61 -0.60 14.25 21.03
C ARG A 61 0.36 15.15 21.82
N HIS A 62 1.66 15.15 21.48
CA HIS A 62 2.70 15.91 22.16
C HIS A 62 2.95 17.30 21.54
N GLY A 63 1.92 17.92 20.98
CA GLY A 63 2.03 19.28 20.42
C GLY A 63 2.74 19.35 19.06
N SER A 64 2.70 18.27 18.27
CA SER A 64 3.44 18.14 17.00
C SER A 64 4.97 18.17 17.16
N SER A 65 5.45 17.92 18.37
CA SER A 65 6.87 17.70 18.65
C SER A 65 7.18 16.20 18.56
N TRP A 66 8.28 15.87 17.89
CA TRP A 66 8.72 14.48 17.79
C TRP A 66 9.43 14.07 19.09
N THR A 67 8.69 13.41 19.98
CA THR A 67 9.20 13.00 21.30
C THR A 67 9.97 11.68 21.30
N PHE A 68 9.98 10.95 20.17
CA PHE A 68 10.79 9.74 19.99
C PHE A 68 12.22 10.07 19.51
N SER A 69 13.04 9.05 19.29
CA SER A 69 14.40 9.20 18.75
C SER A 69 14.41 9.85 17.35
N ALA A 70 15.45 10.63 17.02
CA ALA A 70 15.65 11.19 15.69
C ALA A 70 15.68 10.12 14.57
N LEU A 71 16.17 8.92 14.90
CA LEU A 71 16.16 7.78 13.97
C LEU A 71 14.73 7.36 13.61
N SER A 72 13.82 7.32 14.59
CA SER A 72 12.42 6.95 14.34
C SER A 72 11.70 7.98 13.47
N CYS A 73 12.04 9.27 13.58
CA CYS A 73 11.50 10.31 12.69
C CYS A 73 11.88 10.02 11.23
N LYS A 74 13.16 9.76 10.97
CA LYS A 74 13.67 9.43 9.64
C LYS A 74 13.04 8.15 9.08
N ILE A 75 12.91 7.11 9.90
CA ILE A 75 12.29 5.84 9.48
C ILE A 75 10.81 6.05 9.14
N VAL A 76 10.05 6.74 9.99
CA VAL A 76 8.61 6.97 9.75
C VAL A 76 8.39 7.86 8.52
N ALA A 77 9.24 8.88 8.32
CA ALA A 77 9.21 9.71 7.11
C ALA A 77 9.52 8.88 5.85
N PHE A 78 10.57 8.07 5.88
CA PHE A 78 10.92 7.17 4.77
C PHE A 78 9.78 6.20 4.45
N MET A 79 9.22 5.54 5.47
CA MET A 79 8.11 4.61 5.31
C MET A 79 6.87 5.32 4.73
N ALA A 80 6.54 6.52 5.19
CA ALA A 80 5.41 7.28 4.66
C ALA A 80 5.56 7.56 3.15
N VAL A 81 6.75 7.98 2.72
CA VAL A 81 7.07 8.24 1.31
C VAL A 81 7.05 6.94 0.50
N LEU A 82 7.71 5.89 1.00
CA LEU A 82 7.73 4.54 0.42
C LEU A 82 6.33 4.03 0.12
N PHE A 83 5.47 3.96 1.14
CA PHE A 83 4.11 3.43 0.99
C PHE A 83 3.22 4.31 0.10
N CYS A 84 3.49 5.61 0.02
CA CYS A 84 2.77 6.52 -0.88
C CYS A 84 3.12 6.22 -2.35
N PHE A 85 4.41 6.13 -2.68
CA PHE A 85 4.86 5.75 -4.02
C PHE A 85 4.43 4.34 -4.39
N HIS A 86 4.50 3.39 -3.45
CA HIS A 86 4.04 2.02 -3.67
C HIS A 86 2.57 1.96 -4.05
N ALA A 87 1.71 2.66 -3.29
CA ALA A 87 0.30 2.75 -3.62
C ALA A 87 0.08 3.36 -5.01
N ALA A 88 0.81 4.43 -5.37
CA ALA A 88 0.71 5.04 -6.70
C ALA A 88 1.11 4.09 -7.83
N PHE A 89 2.25 3.41 -7.72
CA PHE A 89 2.70 2.44 -8.73
C PHE A 89 1.76 1.24 -8.83
N MET A 90 1.21 0.78 -7.71
CA MET A 90 0.24 -0.31 -7.69
C MET A 90 -1.08 0.09 -8.37
N LEU A 91 -1.61 1.28 -8.10
CA LEU A 91 -2.80 1.80 -8.79
C LEU A 91 -2.58 1.94 -10.30
N PHE A 92 -1.39 2.39 -10.70
CA PHE A 92 -0.99 2.42 -12.11
C PHE A 92 -0.96 1.00 -12.71
N CYS A 93 -0.30 0.05 -12.04
CA CYS A 93 -0.24 -1.34 -12.51
C CYS A 93 -1.63 -1.99 -12.61
N ILE A 94 -2.53 -1.73 -11.65
CA ILE A 94 -3.92 -2.19 -11.69
C ILE A 94 -4.63 -1.62 -12.93
N SER A 95 -4.45 -0.32 -13.19
CA SER A 95 -5.04 0.37 -14.34
C SER A 95 -4.55 -0.21 -15.68
N VAL A 96 -3.24 -0.40 -15.82
CA VAL A 96 -2.62 -1.04 -16.98
C VAL A 96 -3.13 -2.47 -17.16
N THR A 97 -3.22 -3.22 -16.06
CA THR A 97 -3.71 -4.61 -16.09
C THR A 97 -5.15 -4.68 -16.60
N ARG A 98 -6.03 -3.77 -16.14
CA ARG A 98 -7.41 -3.68 -16.63
C ARG A 98 -7.47 -3.26 -18.09
N TYR A 99 -6.64 -2.32 -18.51
CA TYR A 99 -6.53 -1.91 -19.91
C TYR A 99 -6.12 -3.09 -20.80
N MET A 100 -5.06 -3.82 -20.43
CA MET A 100 -4.56 -4.98 -21.18
C MET A 100 -5.58 -6.12 -21.24
N ALA A 101 -6.36 -6.33 -20.18
CA ALA A 101 -7.43 -7.32 -20.17
C ALA A 101 -8.53 -7.02 -21.21
N ILE A 102 -8.83 -5.74 -21.47
CA ILE A 102 -9.86 -5.29 -22.41
C ILE A 102 -9.29 -5.18 -23.83
N ALA A 103 -8.24 -4.39 -24.02
CA ALA A 103 -7.68 -4.08 -25.34
C ALA A 103 -6.88 -5.24 -25.95
N HIS A 104 -6.23 -6.05 -25.09
CA HIS A 104 -5.30 -7.11 -25.51
C HIS A 104 -5.59 -8.45 -24.83
N HIS A 105 -6.87 -8.84 -24.78
CA HIS A 105 -7.35 -10.05 -24.08
C HIS A 105 -6.53 -11.32 -24.36
N ARG A 106 -6.16 -11.58 -25.62
CA ARG A 106 -5.40 -12.78 -26.02
C ARG A 106 -3.99 -12.81 -25.43
N PHE A 107 -3.33 -11.65 -25.34
CA PHE A 107 -2.02 -11.51 -24.71
C PHE A 107 -2.14 -11.64 -23.19
N TYR A 108 -3.12 -10.94 -22.62
CA TYR A 108 -3.42 -10.96 -21.19
C TYR A 108 -3.65 -12.39 -20.67
N ALA A 109 -4.54 -13.16 -21.31
CA ALA A 109 -4.85 -14.53 -20.89
C ALA A 109 -3.64 -15.47 -20.92
N LYS A 110 -2.68 -15.26 -21.83
CA LYS A 110 -1.49 -16.11 -21.97
C LYS A 110 -0.34 -15.69 -21.05
N ARG A 111 -0.20 -14.40 -20.75
CA ARG A 111 0.98 -13.82 -20.07
C ARG A 111 0.73 -13.50 -18.61
N MET A 112 -0.52 -13.36 -18.19
CA MET A 112 -0.85 -12.99 -16.82
C MET A 112 -0.88 -14.24 -15.92
N THR A 113 0.31 -14.60 -15.43
CA THR A 113 0.53 -15.71 -14.50
C THR A 113 0.81 -15.18 -13.09
N LEU A 114 0.75 -16.05 -12.09
CA LEU A 114 1.16 -15.73 -10.71
C LEU A 114 2.58 -15.15 -10.64
N TRP A 115 3.52 -15.71 -11.42
CA TRP A 115 4.90 -15.23 -11.51
C TRP A 115 4.98 -13.82 -12.09
N THR A 116 4.19 -13.53 -13.12
CA THR A 116 4.11 -12.18 -13.69
C THR A 116 3.59 -11.17 -12.67
N CYS A 117 2.54 -11.53 -11.91
CA CYS A 117 2.03 -10.69 -10.83
C CYS A 117 3.08 -10.44 -9.75
N ALA A 118 3.76 -11.49 -9.29
CA ALA A 118 4.83 -11.37 -8.31
C ALA A 118 5.97 -10.46 -8.82
N ALA A 119 6.38 -10.62 -10.07
CA ALA A 119 7.41 -9.78 -10.69
C ALA A 119 7.00 -8.30 -10.73
N VAL A 120 5.75 -8.00 -11.09
CA VAL A 120 5.22 -6.62 -11.10
C VAL A 120 5.17 -6.02 -9.70
N ILE A 121 4.74 -6.80 -8.70
CA ILE A 121 4.73 -6.35 -7.29
C ILE A 121 6.17 -6.06 -6.82
N CYS A 122 7.12 -6.96 -7.07
CA CYS A 122 8.53 -6.74 -6.73
C CYS A 122 9.11 -5.51 -7.44
N MET A 123 8.75 -5.29 -8.71
CA MET A 123 9.15 -4.09 -9.46
C MET A 123 8.56 -2.82 -8.83
N ALA A 124 7.28 -2.83 -8.42
CA ALA A 124 6.66 -1.70 -7.74
C ALA A 124 7.39 -1.39 -6.42
N TRP A 125 7.63 -2.40 -5.58
CA TRP A 125 8.37 -2.24 -4.33
C TRP A 125 9.77 -1.66 -4.53
N THR A 126 10.53 -2.20 -5.48
CA THR A 126 11.89 -1.71 -5.77
C THR A 126 11.88 -0.27 -6.29
N LEU A 127 10.92 0.10 -7.15
CA LEU A 127 10.78 1.47 -7.64
C LEU A 127 10.36 2.43 -6.52
N SER A 128 9.45 2.02 -5.63
CA SER A 128 9.06 2.79 -4.46
C SER A 128 10.21 3.02 -3.50
N VAL A 129 11.02 1.99 -3.26
CA VAL A 129 12.24 2.09 -2.47
C VAL A 129 13.20 3.08 -3.11
N ALA A 130 13.44 2.99 -4.42
CA ALA A 130 14.31 3.90 -5.15
C ALA A 130 13.82 5.37 -5.07
N MET A 131 12.51 5.60 -5.12
CA MET A 131 11.91 6.94 -4.98
C MET A 131 11.88 7.44 -3.53
N ALA A 132 11.85 6.53 -2.55
CA ALA A 132 11.88 6.86 -1.13
C ALA A 132 13.30 7.07 -0.59
N PHE A 133 14.33 6.48 -1.22
CA PHE A 133 15.72 6.82 -0.96
C PHE A 133 16.00 8.24 -1.46
N PRO A 134 16.74 9.06 -0.72
CA PRO A 134 16.59 10.50 -0.83
C PRO A 134 17.32 11.12 -2.02
N PRO A 135 16.85 12.31 -2.46
CA PRO A 135 17.54 13.55 -2.15
C PRO A 135 16.84 14.19 -0.93
N VAL A 136 17.48 14.09 0.24
CA VAL A 136 17.29 14.93 1.43
C VAL A 136 18.63 15.55 1.74
#